data_AF-M6RJC3-F1
#
_entry.id   AF-M6RJC3-F1
#
_cell.length_a   1.000
_cell.length_b   1.000
_cell.length_c   1.000
_cell.angle_alpha   90.00
_cell.angle_beta   90.00
_cell.angle_gamma   90.00
#
_symmetry.space_group_name_H-M   'P 1'
#
loop_
_entity.id
_entity.type
_entity.pdbx_description
1 polymer ?
#
loop_
_entity_poly.entity_id
_entity_poly.type
_entity_poly.pdbx_seq_one_letter_code
_entity_poly.pdbx_strand_id
1 'polypeptide(L)'
;MTNGQNFLNEKLRGDKTESVLAKDVITFLSNYLNANVGAIYLCDDSECSLSVFGKYGFISESRSSERFALNEGLIGQVAAEQKRIFLTDVEEGSLRILSGILDTKPKQILIVPFVFEGKTQGVIELGKLDSFSPSEIEFIESSVQSIGISFNSARARRKIQELLEQTRIQSEELQTQQEELRQMNEELEEQTQVLRQQQEELKVSNEELEEQTHILEMKNKEVELAKSDIEQKQNSWNFLVSINLSFWLTCLMNLEPL
;
A
#
# COMPACT_ATOMS: atom_id res chain seq x y z
N MET A 1 1.58 47.29 21.18
CA MET A 1 1.59 45.80 21.14
C MET A 1 0.42 45.22 20.34
N THR A 2 -0.83 45.67 20.52
CA THR A 2 -2.04 45.12 19.86
C THR A 2 -1.92 44.97 18.33
N ASN A 3 -1.29 45.94 17.65
CA ASN A 3 -1.08 45.87 16.21
C ASN A 3 -0.15 44.71 15.80
N GLY A 4 0.85 44.38 16.61
CA GLY A 4 1.77 43.26 16.34
C GLY A 4 1.06 41.91 16.32
N GLN A 5 0.17 41.67 17.29
CA GLN A 5 -0.62 40.42 17.33
C GLN A 5 -1.57 40.33 16.14
N ASN A 6 -2.19 41.44 15.74
CA ASN A 6 -3.06 41.46 14.57
C ASN A 6 -2.30 41.11 13.28
N PHE A 7 -1.14 41.72 13.04
CA PHE A 7 -0.32 41.41 11.87
C PHE A 7 0.20 39.97 11.90
N LEU A 8 0.60 39.44 13.05
CA LEU A 8 0.97 38.04 13.19
C LEU A 8 -0.20 37.13 12.80
N ASN A 9 -1.39 37.39 13.35
CA ASN A 9 -2.58 36.60 13.06
C ASN A 9 -2.95 36.62 11.57
N GLU A 10 -2.70 37.72 10.85
CA GLU A 10 -2.84 37.75 9.39
C GLU A 10 -1.83 36.82 8.69
N LYS A 11 -0.58 36.77 9.16
CA LYS A 11 0.43 35.82 8.62
C LYS A 11 0.10 34.37 8.93
N LEU A 12 -0.53 34.11 10.07
CA LEU A 12 -0.95 32.78 10.52
C LEU A 12 -2.21 32.24 9.82
N ARG A 13 -2.99 33.10 9.14
CA ARG A 13 -4.21 32.72 8.44
C ARG A 13 -3.94 32.04 7.09
N GLY A 14 -4.92 31.21 6.69
CA GLY A 14 -4.96 30.54 5.40
C GLY A 14 -4.51 29.08 5.45
N ASP A 15 -4.74 28.37 4.34
CA ASP A 15 -4.34 26.96 4.16
C ASP A 15 -2.88 26.86 3.71
N LYS A 16 -1.98 27.13 4.65
CA LYS A 16 -0.53 27.03 4.44
C LYS A 16 -0.01 25.68 4.94
N THR A 17 0.99 25.17 4.23
CA THR A 17 1.80 24.05 4.74
C THR A 17 2.67 24.52 5.89
N GLU A 18 3.11 23.61 6.77
CA GLU A 18 3.96 23.94 7.91
C GLU A 18 5.25 24.67 7.51
N SER A 19 5.87 24.31 6.38
CA SER A 19 7.09 24.95 5.90
C SER A 19 6.85 26.41 5.49
N VAL A 20 5.77 26.68 4.75
CA VAL A 20 5.40 28.05 4.37
C VAL A 20 5.04 28.86 5.61
N LEU A 21 4.27 28.27 6.53
CA LEU A 21 3.90 28.90 7.79
C LEU A 21 5.13 29.24 8.64
N ALA A 22 6.08 28.31 8.79
CA ALA A 22 7.33 28.53 9.52
C ALA A 22 8.16 29.66 8.93
N LYS A 23 8.28 29.71 7.60
CA LYS A 23 8.98 30.80 6.92
C LYS A 23 8.29 32.15 7.15
N ASP A 24 6.98 32.21 7.05
CA ASP A 24 6.21 33.45 7.26
C ASP A 24 6.32 33.95 8.70
N VAL A 25 6.19 33.05 9.68
CA VAL A 25 6.28 33.37 11.10
C VAL A 25 7.68 33.85 11.45
N ILE A 26 8.74 33.12 11.06
CA ILE A 26 10.10 33.51 11.43
C ILE A 26 10.51 34.83 10.77
N THR A 27 10.08 35.06 9.54
CA THR A 27 10.32 36.33 8.83
C THR A 27 9.60 37.48 9.51
N PHE A 28 8.34 37.29 9.89
CA PHE A 28 7.57 38.31 10.59
C PHE A 28 8.18 38.63 11.97
N LEU A 29 8.45 37.62 12.80
CA LEU A 29 9.02 37.81 14.14
C LEU A 29 10.39 38.48 14.07
N SER A 30 11.24 38.04 13.15
CA SER A 30 12.58 38.63 13.00
C SER A 30 12.50 40.11 12.62
N ASN A 31 11.65 40.47 11.67
CA ASN A 31 11.45 41.86 11.28
C ASN A 31 10.79 42.70 12.39
N TYR A 32 9.76 42.18 13.07
CA TYR A 32 9.00 42.93 14.06
C TYR A 32 9.84 43.21 15.33
N LEU A 33 10.74 42.30 15.69
CA LEU A 33 11.57 42.39 16.90
C LEU A 33 12.99 42.87 16.62
N ASN A 34 13.27 43.21 15.35
CA ASN A 34 14.60 43.54 14.86
C ASN A 34 15.64 42.46 15.21
N ALA A 35 15.24 41.18 15.16
CA ALA A 35 16.18 40.07 15.28
C ALA A 35 16.93 39.90 13.96
N ASN A 36 18.23 39.67 14.06
CA ASN A 36 19.11 39.60 12.89
C ASN A 36 19.15 38.19 12.29
N VAL A 37 18.96 37.18 13.13
CA VAL A 37 18.90 35.76 12.76
C VAL A 37 17.76 35.08 13.50
N GLY A 38 17.13 34.09 12.87
CA GLY A 38 16.04 33.36 13.50
C GLY A 38 15.72 32.03 12.84
N ALA A 39 15.40 31.02 13.64
CA ALA A 39 15.02 29.70 13.17
C ALA A 39 13.76 29.20 13.86
N ILE A 40 12.99 28.38 13.13
CA ILE A 40 11.85 27.63 13.68
C ILE A 40 12.12 26.14 13.49
N TYR A 41 12.02 25.43 14.60
CA TYR A 41 12.13 23.99 14.68
C TYR A 41 10.76 23.40 15.01
N LEU A 42 10.30 22.42 14.24
CA LEU A 42 9.03 21.74 14.50
C LEU A 42 9.29 20.36 15.09
N CYS A 43 8.51 19.98 16.10
CA CYS A 43 8.55 18.64 16.68
C CYS A 43 7.93 17.64 15.71
N ASP A 44 8.66 16.59 15.37
CA ASP A 44 8.12 15.40 14.73
C ASP A 44 7.73 14.38 15.80
N ASP A 45 6.44 14.03 15.83
CA ASP A 45 5.87 13.09 16.79
C ASP A 45 6.28 11.64 16.55
N SER A 46 6.59 11.29 15.30
CA SER A 46 7.01 9.93 14.93
C SER A 46 8.45 9.64 15.33
N GLU A 47 9.25 10.70 15.41
CA GLU A 47 10.70 10.63 15.44
C GLU A 47 11.31 11.23 16.71
N CYS A 48 10.47 11.69 17.65
CA CYS A 48 10.85 12.28 18.94
C CYS A 48 11.95 13.33 18.83
N SER A 49 11.91 14.13 17.76
CA SER A 49 12.96 15.08 17.42
C SER A 49 12.38 16.36 16.86
N LEU A 50 13.17 17.42 16.86
CA LEU A 50 12.87 18.70 16.26
C LEU A 50 13.72 18.88 15.01
N SER A 51 13.10 19.24 13.90
CA SER A 51 13.78 19.55 12.65
C SER A 51 13.56 21.00 12.27
N VAL A 52 14.51 21.62 11.55
CA VAL A 52 14.37 23.03 11.15
C VAL A 52 13.41 23.17 9.94
N PHE A 53 12.45 24.08 10.03
CA PHE A 53 11.44 24.32 8.97
C PHE A 53 11.44 25.75 8.44
N GLY A 54 12.01 26.69 9.19
CA GLY A 54 12.14 28.09 8.78
C GLY A 54 13.47 28.65 9.25
N LYS A 55 14.13 29.44 8.41
CA LYS A 55 15.36 30.17 8.72
C LYS A 55 15.24 31.61 8.22
N TYR A 56 15.85 32.54 8.95
CA TYR A 56 15.96 33.96 8.65
C TYR A 56 17.39 34.42 8.95
N GLY A 57 18.05 35.09 8.00
CA GLY A 57 19.40 35.64 8.20
C GLY A 57 20.54 34.60 8.26
N PHE A 58 20.30 33.34 7.91
CA PHE A 58 21.32 32.28 7.92
C PHE A 58 22.08 32.16 6.60
N ILE A 59 23.37 31.80 6.68
CA ILE A 59 24.15 31.27 5.55
C ILE A 59 24.02 29.75 5.49
N SER A 60 23.85 29.18 4.29
CA SER A 60 23.58 27.74 4.09
C SER A 60 24.68 26.81 4.59
N GLU A 61 25.91 27.31 4.81
CA GLU A 61 27.07 26.53 5.27
C GLU A 61 27.24 26.49 6.80
N SER A 62 26.35 27.13 7.56
CA SER A 62 26.40 27.05 9.02
C SER A 62 26.05 25.63 9.48
N ARG A 63 26.96 25.01 10.24
CA ARG A 63 26.85 23.67 10.87
C ARG A 63 25.72 23.56 11.91
N SER A 64 24.65 24.33 11.80
CA SER A 64 23.47 24.16 12.65
C SER A 64 22.92 22.77 12.37
N SER A 65 22.95 21.87 13.37
CA SER A 65 22.29 20.58 13.25
C SER A 65 20.87 20.80 12.74
N GLU A 66 20.51 20.12 11.65
CA GLU A 66 19.18 20.26 11.06
C GLU A 66 18.11 19.58 11.93
N ARG A 67 18.54 18.84 12.94
CA ARG A 67 17.74 18.00 13.81
C ARG A 67 18.30 17.96 15.24
N PHE A 68 17.40 17.92 16.23
CA PHE A 68 17.70 17.78 17.65
C PHE A 68 16.73 16.81 18.31
N ALA A 69 17.19 15.81 19.06
CA ALA A 69 16.32 15.01 19.91
C ALA A 69 15.81 15.82 21.12
N LEU A 70 14.78 15.31 21.80
CA LEU A 70 14.36 15.89 23.09
C LEU A 70 15.49 15.80 24.12
N ASN A 71 15.68 16.87 24.90
CA ASN A 71 16.82 17.08 25.81
C ASN A 71 18.21 17.13 25.12
N GLU A 72 18.27 17.18 23.79
CA GLU A 72 19.53 17.39 23.06
C GLU A 72 19.73 18.87 22.76
N GLY A 73 20.84 19.43 23.27
CA GLY A 73 21.15 20.84 23.11
C GLY A 73 20.07 21.76 23.71
N LEU A 74 20.19 23.06 23.46
CA LEU A 74 19.25 24.03 24.01
C LEU A 74 17.86 23.94 23.36
N ILE A 75 17.80 23.62 22.07
CA ILE A 75 16.53 23.44 21.35
C ILE A 75 15.75 22.25 21.92
N GLY A 76 16.40 21.09 22.07
CA GLY A 76 15.79 19.91 22.66
C GLY A 76 15.43 20.09 24.13
N GLN A 77 16.24 20.82 24.91
CA GLN A 77 15.94 21.14 26.31
C GLN A 77 14.71 22.03 26.45
N VAL A 78 14.63 23.12 25.67
CA VAL A 78 13.47 24.03 25.66
C VAL A 78 12.20 23.28 25.25
N ALA A 79 12.31 22.39 24.27
CA ALA A 79 11.20 21.58 23.82
C ALA A 79 10.68 20.63 24.91
N ALA A 80 11.58 20.02 25.68
CA ALA A 80 11.24 19.08 26.74
C ALA A 80 10.69 19.77 28.00
N GLU A 81 11.30 20.88 28.43
CA GLU A 81 10.90 21.60 29.64
C GLU A 81 9.72 22.56 29.43
N GLN A 82 9.42 22.92 28.18
CA GLN A 82 8.44 23.96 27.84
C GLN A 82 8.72 25.31 28.52
N LYS A 83 10.00 25.61 28.73
CA LYS A 83 10.47 26.86 29.33
C LYS A 83 11.40 27.57 28.37
N ARG A 84 11.25 28.88 28.29
CA ARG A 84 12.16 29.72 27.50
C ARG A 84 13.57 29.70 28.07
N ILE A 85 14.56 29.82 27.20
CA ILE A 85 15.95 30.08 27.55
C ILE A 85 16.35 31.44 26.98
N PHE A 86 17.09 32.20 27.77
CA PHE A 86 17.61 33.50 27.39
C PHE A 86 19.11 33.55 27.64
N LEU A 87 19.88 33.79 26.58
CA LEU A 87 21.34 33.83 26.63
C LEU A 87 21.82 35.25 26.36
N THR A 88 22.75 35.74 27.17
CA THR A 88 23.30 37.11 27.08
C THR A 88 24.79 37.17 26.81
N ASP A 89 25.48 36.03 26.80
CA ASP A 89 26.92 35.93 26.55
C ASP A 89 27.21 34.71 25.69
N VAL A 90 26.98 34.86 24.39
CA VAL A 90 27.11 33.78 23.41
C VAL A 90 28.59 33.53 23.12
N GLU A 91 29.06 32.30 23.27
CA GLU A 91 30.46 31.93 22.99
C GLU A 91 30.80 32.10 21.49
N GLU A 92 32.07 32.41 21.20
CA GLU A 92 32.55 32.51 19.81
C GLU A 92 32.41 31.18 19.06
N GLY A 93 31.93 31.24 17.81
CA GLY A 93 31.84 30.08 16.91
C GLY A 93 30.51 29.31 16.90
N SER A 94 29.54 29.68 17.76
CA SER A 94 28.23 29.01 17.87
C SER A 94 27.21 29.46 16.81
N LEU A 95 26.91 30.76 16.75
CA LEU A 95 25.99 31.38 15.80
C LEU A 95 26.59 32.69 15.26
N ARG A 96 26.54 32.88 13.94
CA ARG A 96 27.11 34.08 13.28
C ARG A 96 26.06 34.82 12.48
N ILE A 97 26.08 36.14 12.61
CA ILE A 97 25.34 37.12 11.83
C ILE A 97 26.32 37.67 10.79
N LEU A 98 26.03 37.37 9.54
CA LEU A 98 26.92 37.66 8.42
C LEU A 98 26.23 38.62 7.44
N SER A 99 26.98 39.62 6.98
CA SER A 99 26.63 40.47 5.85
C SER A 99 27.83 40.57 4.90
N GLY A 100 27.68 41.29 3.79
CA GLY A 100 28.81 41.56 2.89
C GLY A 100 29.97 42.35 3.53
N ILE A 101 29.79 42.86 4.76
CA ILE A 101 30.76 43.73 5.45
C ILE A 101 30.97 43.29 6.91
N LEU A 102 29.96 42.70 7.55
CA LEU A 102 29.95 42.36 8.98
C LEU A 102 29.99 40.85 9.18
N ASP A 103 30.85 40.39 10.08
CA ASP A 103 30.87 39.02 10.61
C ASP A 103 30.95 39.11 12.13
N THR A 104 29.85 38.79 12.81
CA THR A 104 29.75 38.96 14.26
C THR A 104 28.79 37.96 14.89
N LYS A 105 28.82 37.83 16.22
CA LYS A 105 27.89 37.01 17.00
C LYS A 105 26.71 37.84 17.52
N PRO A 106 25.51 37.25 17.70
CA PRO A 106 24.43 37.91 18.43
C PRO A 106 24.86 38.21 19.87
N LYS A 107 24.43 39.35 20.40
CA LYS A 107 24.62 39.67 21.83
C LYS A 107 23.64 38.90 22.70
N GLN A 108 22.42 38.68 22.20
CA GLN A 108 21.40 37.93 22.92
C GLN A 108 20.72 36.91 22.02
N ILE A 109 20.42 35.75 22.60
CA ILE A 109 19.62 34.70 21.97
C ILE A 109 18.43 34.41 22.87
N LEU A 110 17.23 34.41 22.26
CA LEU A 110 15.98 34.04 22.90
C LEU A 110 15.48 32.76 22.23
N ILE A 111 15.27 31.72 23.05
CA ILE A 111 14.76 30.42 22.62
C ILE A 111 13.44 30.19 23.35
N VAL A 112 12.35 30.06 22.60
CA VAL A 112 10.99 29.95 23.15
C VAL A 112 10.25 28.75 22.56
N PRO A 113 9.60 27.93 23.40
CA PRO A 113 8.73 26.87 22.91
C PRO A 113 7.38 27.44 22.50
N PHE A 114 6.74 26.83 21.52
CA PHE A 114 5.31 27.02 21.28
C PHE A 114 4.58 25.69 21.45
N VAL A 115 3.52 25.73 22.26
CA VAL A 115 2.86 24.56 22.83
C VAL A 115 1.37 24.63 22.49
N PHE A 116 0.76 23.49 22.23
CA PHE A 116 -0.67 23.34 22.06
C PHE A 116 -1.15 22.16 22.92
N GLU A 117 -2.17 22.38 23.74
CA GLU A 117 -2.73 21.36 24.67
C GLU A 117 -1.67 20.61 25.50
N GLY A 118 -0.67 21.35 26.01
CA GLY A 118 0.40 20.78 26.83
C GLY A 118 1.46 20.00 26.04
N LYS A 119 1.34 19.93 24.70
CA LYS A 119 2.31 19.29 23.81
C LYS A 119 3.12 20.32 23.05
N THR A 120 4.45 20.21 23.11
CA THR A 120 5.37 21.06 22.35
C THR A 120 5.16 20.83 20.86
N GLN A 121 4.80 21.88 20.14
CA GLN A 121 4.64 21.84 18.68
C GLN A 121 5.97 22.20 17.98
N GLY A 122 6.79 23.01 18.64
CA GLY A 122 8.11 23.37 18.17
C GLY A 122 8.79 24.42 19.05
N VAL A 123 9.91 24.92 18.55
CA VAL A 123 10.76 25.91 19.21
C VAL A 123 11.15 27.00 18.22
N ILE A 124 11.10 28.25 18.67
CA ILE A 124 11.57 29.41 17.93
C ILE A 124 12.87 29.88 18.60
N GLU A 125 13.90 30.10 17.78
CA GLU A 125 15.17 30.68 18.20
C GLU A 125 15.37 32.01 17.48
N LEU A 126 15.76 33.06 18.21
CA LEU A 126 16.01 34.39 17.68
C LEU A 126 17.29 34.97 18.26
N GLY A 127 18.17 35.46 17.39
CA GLY A 127 19.41 36.14 17.76
C GLY A 127 19.39 37.61 17.36
N LYS A 128 19.84 38.48 18.28
CA LYS A 128 19.85 39.94 18.09
C LYS A 128 21.23 40.52 18.44
N LEU A 129 21.68 41.52 17.68
CA LEU A 129 22.92 42.28 17.96
C LEU A 129 22.76 43.26 19.14
N ASP A 130 21.53 43.50 19.56
CA ASP A 130 21.16 44.34 20.69
C ASP A 130 20.31 43.54 21.67
N SER A 131 19.88 44.17 22.76
CA SER A 131 19.08 43.50 23.77
C SER A 131 17.60 43.41 23.38
N PHE A 132 16.95 42.32 23.80
CA PHE A 132 15.49 42.22 23.81
C PHE A 132 14.93 43.07 24.96
N SER A 133 14.01 43.98 24.64
CA SER A 133 13.27 44.73 25.65
C SER A 133 12.24 43.84 26.36
N PRO A 134 11.82 44.17 27.60
CA PRO A 134 10.77 43.42 28.30
C PRO A 134 9.48 43.30 27.47
N SER A 135 9.18 44.36 26.71
CA SER A 135 8.00 44.47 25.89
C SER A 135 8.05 43.55 24.64
N GLU A 136 9.23 43.36 24.05
CA GLU A 136 9.46 42.41 22.95
C GLU A 136 9.33 40.96 23.42
N ILE A 137 9.82 40.68 24.63
CA ILE A 137 9.72 39.37 25.27
C ILE A 137 8.25 39.02 25.56
N GLU A 138 7.51 39.93 26.20
CA GLU A 138 6.07 39.76 26.46
C GLU A 138 5.27 39.54 25.18
N PHE A 139 5.61 40.28 24.11
CA PHE A 139 5.00 40.08 22.80
C PHE A 139 5.21 38.65 22.29
N ILE A 140 6.44 38.13 22.32
CA ILE A 140 6.73 36.75 21.91
C ILE A 140 5.95 35.74 22.75
N GLU A 141 5.92 35.91 24.06
CA GLU A 141 5.25 34.97 24.97
C GLU A 141 3.74 34.94 24.72
N SER A 142 3.14 36.09 24.39
CA SER A 142 1.74 36.12 23.97
C SER A 142 1.51 35.53 22.58
N SER A 143 2.51 35.59 21.71
CA SER A 143 2.44 35.16 20.30
C SER A 143 2.60 33.64 20.13
N VAL A 144 3.38 32.99 21.00
CA VAL A 144 3.63 31.54 20.88
C VAL A 144 2.35 30.71 21.00
N GLN A 145 1.32 31.20 21.71
CA GLN A 145 0.03 30.51 21.79
C GLN A 145 -0.69 30.44 20.44
N SER A 146 -0.83 31.57 19.73
CA SER A 146 -1.49 31.58 18.42
C SER A 146 -0.67 30.83 17.37
N ILE A 147 0.66 30.93 17.44
CA ILE A 147 1.57 30.16 16.60
C ILE A 147 1.34 28.65 16.81
N GLY A 148 1.29 28.18 18.07
CA GLY A 148 1.03 26.77 18.38
C GLY A 148 -0.30 26.25 17.84
N ILE A 149 -1.38 27.03 17.97
CA ILE A 149 -2.69 26.68 17.41
C ILE A 149 -2.62 26.55 15.89
N SER A 150 -1.98 27.50 15.21
CA SER A 150 -1.88 27.52 13.75
C SER A 150 -1.04 26.36 13.20
N PHE A 151 0.08 26.02 13.85
CA PHE A 151 0.89 24.87 13.47
C PHE A 151 0.15 23.54 13.68
N ASN A 152 -0.49 23.36 14.84
CA ASN A 152 -1.30 22.17 15.09
C ASN A 152 -2.42 22.03 14.04
N SER A 153 -3.08 23.13 13.70
CA SER A 153 -4.13 23.15 12.67
C SER A 153 -3.60 22.79 11.28
N ALA A 154 -2.42 23.31 10.90
CA ALA A 154 -1.77 22.98 9.63
C ALA A 154 -1.37 21.50 9.55
N ARG A 155 -0.82 20.96 10.65
CA ARG A 155 -0.48 19.54 10.77
C ARG A 155 -1.70 18.63 10.67
N ALA A 156 -2.76 18.94 11.43
CA ALA A 156 -4.00 18.18 11.41
C ALA A 156 -4.61 18.12 10.00
N ARG A 157 -4.65 19.27 9.30
CA ARG A 157 -5.10 19.32 7.90
C ARG A 157 -4.26 18.43 7.00
N ARG A 158 -2.92 18.47 7.10
CA ARG A 158 -2.06 17.58 6.29
C ARG A 158 -2.37 16.12 6.58
N LYS A 159 -2.48 15.74 7.86
CA LYS A 159 -2.75 14.35 8.24
C LYS A 159 -4.09 13.86 7.69
N ILE A 160 -5.12 14.71 7.72
CA ILE A 160 -6.43 14.41 7.12
C ILE A 160 -6.29 14.18 5.61
N GLN A 161 -5.54 15.03 4.90
CA GLN A 161 -5.32 14.88 3.46
C GLN A 161 -4.56 13.58 3.13
N GLU A 162 -3.53 13.23 3.90
CA GLU A 162 -2.80 11.98 3.75
C GLU A 162 -3.71 10.76 3.95
N LEU A 163 -4.52 10.76 5.01
CA LEU A 163 -5.45 9.66 5.30
C LEU A 163 -6.55 9.53 4.25
N LEU A 164 -7.05 10.66 3.73
CA LEU A 164 -8.02 10.68 2.65
C LEU A 164 -7.45 10.03 1.38
N GLU A 165 -6.22 10.39 1.02
CA GLU A 165 -5.56 9.81 -0.16
C GLU A 165 -5.27 8.32 0.03
N GLN A 166 -4.83 7.89 1.22
CA GLN A 166 -4.67 6.47 1.54
C GLN A 166 -6.00 5.71 1.41
N THR A 167 -7.09 6.29 1.90
CA THR A 167 -8.43 5.68 1.80
C THR A 167 -8.88 5.58 0.34
N ARG A 168 -8.59 6.60 -0.48
CA ARG A 168 -8.90 6.59 -1.92
C ARG A 168 -8.17 5.46 -2.63
N ILE A 169 -6.86 5.33 -2.41
CA ILE A 169 -6.03 4.28 -3.01
C ILE A 169 -6.54 2.89 -2.59
N GLN A 170 -6.82 2.69 -1.29
CA GLN A 170 -7.36 1.42 -0.79
C GLN A 170 -8.72 1.07 -1.40
N SER A 171 -9.59 2.07 -1.62
CA SER A 171 -10.88 1.86 -2.27
C SER A 171 -10.71 1.47 -3.74
N GLU A 172 -9.77 2.08 -4.45
CA GLU A 172 -9.47 1.74 -5.85
C GLU A 172 -8.92 0.30 -5.96
N GLU A 173 -7.99 -0.07 -5.09
CA GLU A 173 -7.43 -1.42 -5.03
C GLU A 173 -8.52 -2.48 -4.73
N LEU A 174 -9.40 -2.21 -3.76
CA LEU A 174 -10.52 -3.10 -3.45
C LEU A 174 -11.49 -3.25 -4.63
N GLN A 175 -11.75 -2.16 -5.36
CA GLN A 175 -12.62 -2.21 -6.54
C GLN A 175 -12.00 -3.08 -7.65
N THR A 176 -10.69 -2.95 -7.88
CA THR A 176 -9.98 -3.79 -8.84
C THR A 176 -10.04 -5.27 -8.42
N GLN A 177 -9.77 -5.57 -7.15
CA GLN A 177 -9.86 -6.95 -6.63
C GLN A 177 -11.27 -7.54 -6.77
N GLN A 178 -12.33 -6.74 -6.55
CA GLN A 178 -13.71 -7.18 -6.73
C GLN A 178 -14.03 -7.52 -8.19
N GLU A 179 -13.54 -6.73 -9.15
CA GLU A 179 -13.76 -7.00 -10.57
C GLU A 179 -12.99 -8.25 -11.02
N GLU A 180 -11.74 -8.42 -10.58
CA GLU A 180 -10.95 -9.64 -10.84
C GLU A 180 -11.63 -10.89 -10.27
N LEU A 181 -12.15 -10.81 -9.03
CA LEU A 181 -12.91 -11.91 -8.42
C LEU A 181 -14.21 -12.19 -9.17
N ARG A 182 -14.89 -11.17 -9.69
CA ARG A 182 -16.10 -11.37 -10.50
C ARG A 182 -15.77 -12.11 -11.79
N GLN A 183 -14.74 -11.67 -12.50
CA GLN A 183 -14.28 -12.32 -13.74
C GLN A 183 -13.85 -13.77 -13.50
N MET A 184 -13.10 -14.03 -12.43
CA MET A 184 -12.69 -15.40 -12.08
C MET A 184 -13.88 -16.29 -11.73
N ASN A 185 -14.90 -15.77 -11.03
CA ASN A 185 -16.13 -16.52 -10.77
C ASN A 185 -16.91 -16.81 -12.06
N GLU A 186 -17.03 -15.83 -12.96
CA GLU A 186 -17.68 -16.01 -14.28
C GLU A 186 -16.96 -17.11 -15.09
N GLU A 187 -15.63 -17.11 -15.11
CA GLU A 187 -14.83 -18.14 -15.80
C GLU A 187 -14.98 -19.52 -15.15
N LEU A 188 -15.01 -19.60 -13.81
CA LEU A 188 -15.25 -20.86 -13.08
C LEU A 188 -16.65 -21.43 -13.34
N GLU A 189 -17.67 -20.57 -13.43
CA GLU A 189 -19.03 -20.97 -13.79
C GLU A 189 -19.07 -21.54 -15.21
N GLU A 190 -18.42 -20.88 -16.18
CA GLU A 190 -18.33 -21.35 -17.55
C GLU A 190 -17.62 -22.70 -17.65
N GLN A 191 -16.46 -22.86 -16.99
CA GLN A 191 -15.73 -24.13 -16.94
C GLN A 191 -16.58 -25.24 -16.31
N THR A 192 -17.31 -24.94 -15.24
CA THR A 192 -18.20 -25.90 -14.57
C THR A 192 -19.32 -26.34 -15.51
N GLN A 193 -19.88 -25.42 -16.30
CA GLN A 193 -20.92 -25.72 -17.28
C GLN A 193 -20.39 -26.61 -18.41
N VAL A 194 -19.19 -26.31 -18.94
CA VAL A 194 -18.52 -27.14 -19.96
C VAL A 194 -18.27 -28.55 -19.44
N LEU A 195 -17.73 -28.67 -18.21
CA LEU A 195 -17.48 -29.98 -17.60
C LEU A 195 -18.76 -30.80 -17.41
N ARG A 196 -19.86 -30.16 -17.00
CA ARG A 196 -21.18 -30.83 -16.90
C ARG A 196 -21.66 -31.32 -18.26
N GLN A 197 -21.51 -30.53 -19.31
CA GLN A 197 -21.89 -30.95 -20.66
C GLN A 197 -21.05 -32.15 -21.12
N GLN A 198 -19.73 -32.12 -20.93
CA GLN A 198 -18.85 -33.23 -21.26
C GLN A 198 -19.21 -34.50 -20.48
N GLN A 199 -19.58 -34.37 -19.20
CA GLN A 199 -20.02 -35.49 -18.38
C GLN A 199 -21.31 -36.13 -18.92
N GLU A 200 -22.27 -35.32 -19.38
CA GLU A 200 -23.51 -35.82 -19.97
C GLU A 200 -23.26 -36.48 -21.33
N GLU A 201 -22.42 -35.88 -22.18
CA GLU A 201 -22.01 -36.46 -23.47
C GLU A 201 -21.31 -37.81 -23.29
N LEU A 202 -20.40 -37.91 -22.32
CA LEU A 202 -19.74 -39.17 -21.96
C LEU A 202 -20.73 -40.22 -21.47
N LYS A 203 -21.75 -39.81 -20.71
CA LYS A 203 -22.77 -40.73 -20.21
C LYS A 203 -23.61 -41.29 -21.35
N VAL A 204 -24.08 -40.45 -22.27
CA VAL A 204 -24.81 -40.87 -23.48
C VAL A 204 -23.94 -41.81 -24.32
N SER A 205 -22.67 -41.46 -24.55
CA SER A 205 -21.76 -42.31 -25.32
C SER A 205 -21.52 -43.67 -24.66
N ASN A 206 -21.42 -43.73 -23.33
CA ASN A 206 -21.33 -45.01 -22.61
C ASN A 206 -22.59 -45.85 -22.77
N GLU A 207 -23.79 -45.24 -22.66
CA GLU A 207 -25.06 -45.93 -22.87
C GLU A 207 -25.18 -46.51 -24.29
N GLU A 208 -24.77 -45.74 -25.31
CA GLU A 208 -24.73 -46.20 -26.70
C GLU A 208 -23.74 -47.36 -26.91
N LEU A 209 -22.55 -47.27 -26.30
CA LEU A 209 -21.55 -48.35 -26.36
C LEU A 209 -22.07 -49.62 -25.69
N GLU A 210 -22.69 -49.51 -24.52
CA GLU A 210 -23.33 -50.65 -23.83
C GLU A 210 -24.40 -51.30 -24.73
N GLU A 211 -25.27 -50.51 -25.36
CA GLU A 211 -26.27 -51.04 -26.30
C GLU A 211 -25.63 -51.74 -27.50
N GLN A 212 -24.59 -51.14 -28.10
CA GLN A 212 -23.85 -51.77 -29.19
C GLN A 212 -23.19 -53.08 -28.77
N THR A 213 -22.59 -53.13 -27.58
CA THR A 213 -22.00 -54.38 -27.06
C THR A 213 -23.07 -55.45 -26.89
N HIS A 214 -24.24 -55.11 -26.34
CA HIS A 214 -25.35 -56.05 -26.17
C HIS A 214 -25.88 -56.57 -27.52
N ILE A 215 -26.03 -55.69 -28.52
CA ILE A 215 -26.45 -56.08 -29.87
C ILE A 215 -25.40 -56.99 -30.53
N LEU A 216 -24.12 -56.67 -30.40
CA LEU A 216 -23.03 -57.49 -30.92
C LEU A 216 -23.00 -58.86 -30.25
N GLU A 217 -23.21 -58.96 -28.94
CA GLU A 217 -23.31 -60.24 -28.23
C GLU A 217 -24.47 -61.08 -28.74
N MET A 218 -25.65 -60.48 -28.93
CA MET A 218 -26.82 -61.17 -29.51
C MET A 218 -26.54 -61.68 -30.92
N LYS A 219 -25.93 -60.84 -31.77
CA LYS A 219 -25.53 -61.23 -33.13
C LYS A 219 -24.50 -62.33 -33.14
N ASN A 220 -23.53 -62.30 -32.22
CA ASN A 220 -22.52 -63.33 -32.11
C ASN A 220 -23.14 -64.69 -31.70
N LYS A 221 -24.08 -64.68 -30.74
CA LYS A 221 -24.88 -65.87 -30.38
C LYS A 221 -25.68 -66.43 -31.57
N GLU A 222 -26.33 -65.56 -32.35
CA GLU A 222 -27.05 -65.99 -33.58
C GLU A 222 -26.10 -66.67 -34.57
N VAL A 223 -24.92 -66.10 -34.79
CA VAL A 223 -23.90 -66.64 -35.69
C VAL A 223 -23.36 -67.98 -35.16
N GLU A 224 -23.11 -68.11 -33.86
CA GLU A 224 -22.68 -69.37 -33.24
C GLU A 224 -23.73 -70.48 -33.41
N LEU A 225 -25.02 -70.16 -33.19
CA LEU A 225 -26.12 -71.11 -33.41
C LEU A 225 -26.18 -71.54 -34.88
N ALA A 226 -26.17 -70.59 -35.82
CA ALA A 226 -26.18 -70.90 -37.25
C ALA A 226 -24.96 -71.74 -37.67
N LYS A 227 -23.77 -71.45 -37.10
CA LYS A 227 -22.56 -72.24 -37.33
C LYS A 227 -22.73 -73.68 -36.80
N SER A 228 -23.30 -73.85 -35.61
CA SER A 228 -23.55 -75.18 -35.03
C SER A 228 -24.56 -76.00 -35.86
N ASP A 229 -25.59 -75.36 -36.39
CA ASP A 229 -26.58 -75.99 -37.28
C ASP A 229 -25.94 -76.43 -38.60
N ILE A 230 -25.05 -75.60 -39.16
CA ILE A 230 -24.28 -75.95 -40.35
C ILE A 230 -23.36 -77.13 -40.05
N GLU A 231 -22.65 -77.13 -38.92
CA GLU A 231 -21.80 -78.26 -38.50
C GLU A 231 -22.61 -79.56 -38.33
N GLN A 232 -23.79 -79.50 -37.71
CA GLN A 232 -24.69 -80.66 -37.60
C GLN A 232 -25.16 -81.17 -38.96
N LYS A 233 -25.56 -80.26 -39.86
CA LYS A 233 -25.95 -80.62 -41.23
C LYS A 233 -24.78 -81.23 -41.99
N GLN A 234 -23.57 -80.69 -41.85
CA GLN A 234 -22.36 -81.18 -42.49
C GLN A 234 -21.98 -82.56 -41.95
N ASN A 235 -22.07 -82.78 -40.63
CA ASN A 235 -21.86 -84.09 -40.01
C ASN A 235 -22.91 -85.11 -40.47
N SER A 236 -24.18 -84.70 -40.56
CA SER A 236 -25.27 -85.54 -41.08
C SER A 236 -25.07 -85.90 -42.54
N TRP A 237 -24.65 -84.93 -43.36
CA TRP A 237 -24.30 -85.15 -44.76
C TRP A 237 -23.12 -86.11 -44.90
N ASN A 238 -22.04 -85.91 -44.12
CA ASN A 238 -20.89 -86.80 -44.10
C ASN A 238 -21.26 -88.22 -43.66
N PHE A 239 -22.14 -88.35 -42.67
CA PHE A 239 -22.67 -89.65 -42.23
C PHE A 239 -23.49 -90.34 -43.32
N LEU A 240 -24.39 -89.62 -43.99
CA LEU A 240 -25.18 -90.14 -45.12
C LEU A 240 -24.30 -90.53 -46.30
N VAL A 241 -23.30 -89.71 -46.64
CA VAL A 241 -22.31 -90.03 -47.67
C VAL A 241 -21.51 -91.26 -47.28
N SER A 242 -21.06 -91.39 -46.02
CA SER A 242 -20.33 -92.56 -45.53
C SER A 242 -21.19 -93.83 -45.58
N ILE A 243 -22.48 -93.77 -45.21
CA ILE A 243 -23.42 -94.89 -45.37
C ILE A 243 -23.60 -95.24 -46.84
N ASN A 244 -23.81 -94.26 -47.72
CA ASN A 244 -23.98 -94.51 -49.15
C ASN A 244 -22.70 -95.08 -49.78
N LEU A 245 -21.51 -94.60 -49.38
CA LEU A 245 -20.23 -95.13 -49.83
C LEU A 245 -20.02 -96.56 -49.33
N SER A 246 -20.36 -96.84 -48.08
CA SER A 246 -20.32 -98.20 -47.52
C SER A 246 -21.31 -99.12 -48.24
N PHE A 247 -22.54 -98.66 -48.54
CA PHE A 247 -23.54 -99.41 -49.28
C PHE A 247 -23.09 -99.67 -50.72
N TRP A 248 -22.48 -98.68 -51.38
CA TRP A 248 -21.86 -98.83 -52.69
C TRP A 248 -20.71 -99.84 -52.67
N LEU A 249 -19.82 -99.80 -51.67
CA LEU A 249 -18.75 -100.80 -51.50
C LEU A 249 -19.29 -102.21 -51.24
N THR A 250 -20.34 -102.35 -50.43
CA THR A 250 -20.99 -103.66 -50.18
C THR A 250 -21.69 -104.19 -51.42
N CYS A 251 -22.34 -103.33 -52.22
CA CYS A 251 -22.90 -103.71 -53.51
C CYS A 251 -21.81 -104.05 -54.54
N LEU A 252 -20.68 -103.33 -54.54
CA LEU A 252 -19.54 -103.65 -55.41
C LEU A 252 -18.88 -104.98 -55.05
N MET A 253 -18.85 -105.34 -53.76
CA MET A 253 -18.35 -106.65 -53.29
C MET A 253 -19.33 -107.80 -53.51
N ASN A 254 -20.62 -107.53 -53.75
CA ASN A 254 -21.65 -108.55 -54.03
C ASN A 254 -21.96 -108.73 -55.53
N LEU A 255 -21.22 -108.06 -56.42
CA LEU A 255 -21.27 -108.29 -57.86
C LEU A 255 -20.08 -109.17 -58.27
N GLU A 256 -20.19 -110.47 -57.99
CA GLU A 256 -19.39 -111.48 -58.67
C GLU A 256 -19.90 -111.70 -60.11
N PRO A 257 -19.01 -111.95 -61.08
CA PRO A 257 -19.34 -111.94 -62.49
C PRO A 257 -19.89 -113.31 -62.94
N LEU A 258 -20.98 -113.29 -63.70
CA LEU A 258 -21.42 -114.37 -64.58
C LEU A 258 -21.90 -113.77 -65.91
#